data_AF-K6DE01-F1
#
_entry.id   AF-K6DE01-F1
#
_cell.length_a   1.000
_cell.length_b   1.000
_cell.length_c   1.000
_cell.angle_alpha   90.00
_cell.angle_beta   90.00
_cell.angle_gamma   90.00
#
_symmetry.space_group_name_H-M   'P 1'
#
loop_
_entity.id
_entity.type
_entity.pdbx_description
1 polymer ?
#
loop_
_entity_poly.entity_id
_entity_poly.type
_entity_poly.pdbx_seq_one_letter_code
_entity_poly.pdbx_strand_id
1 'polypeptide(L)'
;MDVIVNKAEQKLLRLSADSETRREYELREKALSDERSRMEDARESGIKEGIKEGMERGKETGILEVVKSLIANGIPLHEAAKYTPYSAEELKKMLEGDI
;
A
#
# COMPACT_ATOMS: atom_id res chain seq x y z
N MET A 1 -18.49 44.22 42.43
CA MET A 1 -18.26 43.97 40.99
C MET A 1 -19.61 44.04 40.29
N ASP A 2 -19.71 44.93 39.32
CA ASP A 2 -20.98 45.34 38.69
C ASP A 2 -21.72 44.18 38.02
N VAL A 3 -23.03 44.09 38.25
CA VAL A 3 -23.94 43.10 37.63
C VAL A 3 -23.86 43.13 36.10
N ILE A 4 -23.55 44.30 35.54
CA ILE A 4 -23.37 44.51 34.09
C ILE A 4 -22.11 43.79 33.57
N VAL A 5 -21.01 43.84 34.33
CA VAL A 5 -19.74 43.16 33.97
C VAL A 5 -19.95 41.66 33.98
N ASN A 6 -20.62 41.13 35.00
CA ASN A 6 -20.92 39.69 35.12
C ASN A 6 -21.81 39.18 33.95
N LYS A 7 -22.79 39.99 33.52
CA LYS A 7 -23.68 39.65 32.41
C LYS A 7 -22.96 39.68 31.05
N ALA A 8 -21.98 40.56 30.88
CA ALA A 8 -21.14 40.61 29.69
C ALA A 8 -20.19 39.40 29.64
N GLU A 9 -19.60 39.03 30.78
CA GLU A 9 -18.73 37.84 30.91
C GLU A 9 -19.48 36.55 30.59
N GLN A 10 -20.70 36.35 31.13
CA GLN A 10 -21.48 35.15 30.82
C GLN A 10 -21.89 35.06 29.34
N LYS A 11 -22.14 36.20 28.69
CA LYS A 11 -22.45 36.22 27.25
C LYS A 11 -21.22 35.87 26.41
N LEU A 12 -20.04 36.37 26.79
CA LEU A 12 -18.77 35.99 26.17
C LEU A 12 -18.46 34.50 26.38
N LEU A 13 -18.66 33.97 27.60
CA LEU A 13 -18.48 32.54 27.92
C LEU A 13 -19.37 31.64 27.07
N ARG A 14 -20.61 32.07 26.81
CA ARG A 14 -21.55 31.33 25.96
C ARG A 14 -21.18 31.39 24.47
N LEU A 15 -20.64 32.52 24.00
CA LEU A 15 -20.11 32.67 22.64
C LEU A 15 -18.77 31.94 22.45
N SER A 16 -17.92 31.90 23.49
CA SER A 16 -16.65 31.18 23.47
C SER A 16 -16.87 29.68 23.59
N ALA A 17 -17.88 29.23 24.33
CA ALA A 17 -18.29 27.82 24.36
C ALA A 17 -18.70 27.30 22.99
N ASP A 18 -19.34 28.13 22.16
CA ASP A 18 -19.65 27.80 20.76
C ASP A 18 -18.38 27.72 19.91
N SER A 19 -17.40 28.61 20.13
CA SER A 19 -16.11 28.58 19.42
C SER A 19 -15.21 27.40 19.81
N GLU A 20 -15.19 27.01 21.08
CA GLU A 20 -14.43 25.87 21.59
C GLU A 20 -15.07 24.55 21.13
N THR A 21 -16.39 24.44 21.23
CA THR A 21 -17.14 23.28 20.73
C THR A 21 -17.00 23.13 19.21
N ARG A 22 -17.04 24.23 18.45
CA ARG A 22 -16.77 24.21 17.00
C ARG A 22 -15.34 23.75 16.71
N ARG A 23 -14.36 24.24 17.48
CA ARG A 23 -12.96 23.82 17.33
C ARG A 23 -12.76 22.34 17.63
N GLU A 24 -13.37 21.82 18.69
CA GLU A 24 -13.33 20.38 19.01
C GLU A 24 -13.96 19.55 17.89
N TYR A 25 -15.09 20.01 17.35
CA TYR A 25 -15.74 19.38 16.20
C TYR A 25 -14.82 19.38 14.96
N GLU A 26 -14.22 20.53 14.63
CA GLU A 26 -13.28 20.64 13.50
C GLU A 26 -12.05 19.74 13.68
N LEU A 27 -11.49 19.66 14.89
CA LEU A 27 -10.37 18.76 15.20
C LEU A 27 -10.76 17.29 15.04
N ARG A 28 -11.97 16.93 15.48
CA ARG A 28 -12.50 15.58 15.32
C ARG A 28 -12.73 15.23 13.85
N GLU A 29 -13.37 16.11 13.09
CA GLU A 29 -13.59 15.93 11.66
C GLU A 29 -12.27 15.81 10.92
N LYS A 30 -11.28 16.63 11.29
CA LYS A 30 -9.92 16.53 10.75
C LYS A 30 -9.29 15.18 11.07
N ALA A 31 -9.35 14.72 12.32
CA ALA A 31 -8.81 13.42 12.70
C ALA A 31 -9.48 12.25 11.95
N LEU A 32 -10.80 12.31 11.75
CA LEU A 32 -11.54 11.33 10.95
C LEU A 32 -11.16 11.40 9.46
N SER A 33 -10.93 12.61 8.93
CA SER A 33 -10.45 12.79 7.56
C SER A 33 -9.05 12.22 7.39
N ASP A 34 -8.12 12.57 8.28
CA ASP A 34 -6.74 12.09 8.24
C ASP A 34 -6.71 10.55 8.35
N GLU A 35 -7.54 9.95 9.20
CA GLU A 35 -7.65 8.49 9.30
C GLU A 35 -8.18 7.84 8.02
N ARG A 36 -9.23 8.42 7.41
CA ARG A 36 -9.74 7.92 6.13
C ARG A 36 -8.68 7.99 5.04
N SER A 37 -7.99 9.11 4.92
CA SER A 37 -6.90 9.27 3.94
C SER A 37 -5.78 8.25 4.18
N ARG A 38 -5.35 8.06 5.44
CA ARG A 38 -4.35 7.02 5.77
C ARG A 38 -4.79 5.62 5.35
N MET A 39 -6.06 5.28 5.57
CA MET A 39 -6.59 3.96 5.22
C MET A 39 -6.73 3.78 3.70
N GLU A 40 -7.13 4.83 2.98
CA GLU A 40 -7.17 4.82 1.51
C GLU A 40 -5.77 4.68 0.92
N ASP A 41 -4.79 5.45 1.41
CA ASP A 41 -3.40 5.37 0.98
C ASP A 41 -2.80 3.99 1.23
N ALA A 42 -3.06 3.41 2.41
CA ALA A 42 -2.60 2.06 2.75
C ALA A 42 -3.21 1.00 1.82
N ARG A 43 -4.51 1.13 1.52
CA ARG A 43 -5.21 0.23 0.59
C ARG A 43 -4.67 0.35 -0.83
N GLU A 44 -4.50 1.56 -1.33
CA GLU A 44 -3.97 1.79 -2.68
C GLU A 44 -2.53 1.29 -2.81
N SER A 45 -1.69 1.56 -1.80
CA SER A 45 -0.31 1.08 -1.75
C SER A 45 -0.24 -0.44 -1.73
N GLY A 46 -1.06 -1.09 -0.89
CA GLY A 46 -1.12 -2.56 -0.81
C GLY A 46 -1.60 -3.19 -2.12
N ILE A 47 -2.57 -2.59 -2.81
CA ILE A 47 -3.02 -3.06 -4.13
C ILE A 47 -1.90 -2.91 -5.18
N LYS A 48 -1.23 -1.75 -5.21
CA LYS A 48 -0.12 -1.50 -6.16
C LYS A 48 1.03 -2.48 -5.94
N GLU A 49 1.41 -2.72 -4.69
CA GLU A 49 2.47 -3.66 -4.34
C GLU A 49 2.06 -5.10 -4.70
N GLY A 50 0.84 -5.52 -4.36
CA GLY A 50 0.32 -6.84 -4.71
C GLY A 50 0.25 -7.09 -6.22
N ILE A 51 -0.17 -6.10 -7.01
CA ILE A 51 -0.16 -6.19 -8.48
C ILE A 51 1.26 -6.31 -9.00
N LYS A 52 2.20 -5.50 -8.48
CA LYS A 52 3.60 -5.52 -8.90
C LYS A 52 4.24 -6.88 -8.59
N GLU A 53 4.09 -7.38 -7.36
CA GLU A 53 4.58 -8.70 -6.98
C GLU A 53 3.97 -9.81 -7.82
N GLY A 54 2.65 -9.76 -8.05
CA GLY A 54 1.94 -10.74 -8.87
C GLY A 54 2.43 -10.76 -10.31
N MET A 55 2.71 -9.58 -10.89
CA MET A 55 3.23 -9.46 -12.25
C MET A 55 4.66 -10.00 -12.38
N GLU A 56 5.54 -9.69 -11.43
CA GLU A 56 6.91 -10.23 -11.41
C GLU A 56 6.90 -11.76 -11.24
N ARG A 57 6.16 -12.29 -10.26
CA ARG A 57 6.02 -13.75 -10.08
C ARG A 57 5.40 -14.43 -11.30
N GLY A 58 4.40 -13.81 -11.93
CA GLY A 58 3.76 -14.32 -13.14
C GLY A 58 4.72 -14.38 -14.33
N LYS A 59 5.59 -13.39 -14.47
CA LYS A 59 6.63 -13.37 -15.51
C LYS A 59 7.67 -14.46 -15.26
N GLU A 60 8.13 -14.62 -14.02
CA GLU A 60 9.09 -15.65 -13.63
C GLU A 60 8.54 -17.06 -13.88
N THR A 61 7.33 -17.33 -13.38
CA THR A 61 6.65 -18.63 -13.59
C THR A 61 6.45 -18.95 -15.07
N GLY A 62 6.00 -17.98 -15.87
CA GLY A 62 5.86 -18.16 -17.32
C GLY A 62 7.19 -18.48 -18.01
N ILE A 63 8.29 -17.83 -17.61
CA ILE A 63 9.63 -18.15 -18.13
C ILE A 63 10.03 -19.58 -17.76
N LEU A 64 9.80 -19.99 -16.50
CA LEU A 64 10.12 -21.35 -16.04
C LEU A 64 9.32 -22.41 -16.77
N GLU A 65 8.04 -22.19 -17.06
CA GLU A 65 7.22 -23.11 -17.86
C GLU A 65 7.76 -23.28 -19.29
N VAL A 66 8.18 -22.19 -19.92
CA VAL A 66 8.83 -22.23 -21.24
C VAL A 66 10.14 -23.00 -21.16
N VAL A 67 10.99 -22.72 -20.16
CA VAL A 67 12.27 -23.43 -19.97
C VAL A 67 12.04 -24.93 -19.72
N LYS A 68 11.09 -25.31 -18.86
CA LYS A 68 10.70 -26.72 -18.63
C LYS A 68 10.28 -27.39 -19.94
N SER A 69 9.50 -26.69 -20.77
CA SER A 69 9.07 -27.19 -22.09
C SER A 69 10.23 -27.36 -23.07
N LEU A 70 11.18 -26.41 -23.11
CA LEU A 70 12.36 -26.50 -23.96
C LEU A 70 13.24 -27.70 -23.58
N ILE A 71 13.45 -27.93 -22.27
CA ILE A 71 14.20 -29.07 -21.76
C ILE A 71 13.51 -30.39 -22.12
N ALA A 72 12.18 -30.45 -22.00
CA ALA A 72 11.40 -31.63 -22.39
C ALA A 72 11.52 -31.94 -23.90
N ASN A 73 11.79 -30.93 -24.73
CA ASN A 73 12.05 -31.08 -26.17
C ASN A 73 13.54 -31.31 -26.51
N GLY A 74 14.38 -31.57 -25.51
CA GLY A 74 15.79 -31.90 -25.71
C GLY A 74 16.73 -30.70 -25.83
N ILE A 75 16.24 -29.48 -25.60
CA ILE A 75 17.09 -28.28 -25.56
C ILE A 75 17.74 -28.20 -24.17
N PRO A 76 19.08 -28.25 -24.07
CA PRO A 76 19.74 -28.24 -22.77
C PRO A 76 19.58 -26.89 -22.06
N LEU A 77 19.59 -26.91 -20.73
CA LEU A 77 19.34 -25.72 -19.89
C LEU A 77 20.26 -24.53 -20.22
N HIS A 78 21.52 -24.77 -20.58
CA HIS A 78 22.46 -23.71 -20.96
C HIS A 78 22.08 -23.01 -22.27
N GLU A 79 21.41 -23.71 -23.18
CA GLU A 79 20.92 -23.14 -24.44
C GLU A 79 19.60 -22.41 -24.21
N ALA A 80 18.71 -22.99 -23.39
CA ALA A 80 17.46 -22.34 -22.98
C ALA A 80 17.72 -21.00 -22.27
N ALA A 81 18.75 -20.92 -21.44
CA ALA A 81 19.15 -19.70 -20.74
C ALA A 81 19.40 -18.51 -21.68
N LYS A 82 19.89 -18.75 -22.90
CA LYS A 82 20.16 -17.69 -23.89
C LYS A 82 18.89 -16.93 -24.34
N TYR A 83 17.72 -17.53 -24.18
CA TYR A 83 16.42 -16.96 -24.55
C TYR A 83 15.71 -16.30 -23.37
N THR A 84 16.34 -16.28 -22.19
CA THR A 84 15.76 -15.76 -20.96
C THR A 84 16.69 -14.70 -20.35
N PRO A 85 16.19 -13.83 -19.47
CA PRO A 85 17.04 -12.89 -18.74
C PRO A 85 17.89 -13.55 -17.63
N TYR A 86 17.80 -14.86 -17.43
CA TYR A 86 18.45 -15.59 -16.35
C TYR A 86 19.58 -16.49 -16.88
N SER A 87 20.62 -16.63 -16.08
CA SER A 87 21.70 -17.60 -16.31
C SER A 87 21.22 -19.04 -16.07
N ALA A 88 21.96 -20.01 -16.59
CA ALA A 88 21.66 -21.42 -16.37
C ALA A 88 21.70 -21.82 -14.88
N GLU A 89 22.57 -21.17 -14.08
CA GLU A 89 22.63 -21.41 -12.63
C GLU A 89 21.42 -20.82 -11.90
N GLU A 90 20.98 -19.62 -12.28
CA GLU A 90 19.78 -18.98 -11.71
C GLU A 90 18.53 -19.79 -12.06
N LEU A 91 18.36 -20.18 -13.33
CA LEU A 91 17.26 -21.04 -13.75
C LEU A 91 17.28 -22.38 -13.02
N LYS A 92 18.46 -22.98 -12.81
CA LYS A 92 18.58 -24.23 -12.05
C LYS A 92 18.08 -24.04 -10.61
N LYS A 93 18.49 -22.98 -9.93
CA LYS A 93 18.01 -22.67 -8.56
C LYS A 93 16.51 -22.42 -8.52
N MET A 94 15.97 -21.69 -9.49
CA MET A 94 14.53 -21.43 -9.59
C MET A 94 13.74 -22.73 -9.83
N LEU A 95 14.26 -23.65 -10.65
CA LEU A 95 13.64 -24.97 -10.89
C LEU A 95 13.76 -25.92 -9.69
N GLU A 96 14.84 -25.85 -8.91
CA GLU A 96 15.06 -26.67 -7.71
C GLU A 96 14.29 -26.15 -6.48
N GLY A 97 13.96 -24.85 -6.45
CA GLY A 97 13.19 -24.21 -5.38
C GLY A 97 11.67 -24.43 -5.42
N ASP A 98 11.15 -25.10 -6.45
CA ASP A 98 9.72 -25.44 -6.65
C ASP A 98 9.29 -26.71 -5.86
N ILE A 99 10.04 -27.18 -4.85
CA ILE A 99 9.73 -28.38 -4.03
C ILE A 99 9.09 -28.02 -2.69
#